data_AF-A0A350II73-F1
#
_entry.id   AF-A0A350II73-F1
#
_cell.length_a   1.000
_cell.length_b   1.000
_cell.length_c   1.000
_cell.angle_alpha   90.00
_cell.angle_beta   90.00
_cell.angle_gamma   90.00
#
_symmetry.space_group_name_H-M   'P 1'
#
loop_
_entity.id
_entity.type
_entity.pdbx_description
1 polymer ?
#
loop_
_entity_poly.entity_id
_entity_poly.type
_entity_poly.pdbx_seq_one_letter_code
_entity_poly.pdbx_strand_id
1 'polypeptide(L)'
;MNRKTIILCISILAVLALAVVGAVVSLYSESDDVQELTTEEVCHKASERHPLLNAVPSDAAMVLCSETLRGGVSCMMDSTGLFGTFFSGTGKSSLKPFFSKVSSMLKEGELNSIKNSEMVLSVHYSGDLVPLIIIDPGRVPSDSTGAVWRLIAEADSSSVCHAFLSDTEKDSPLGRRTLLALSASETLVKSAERHVRS
;
A
#
# COMPACT_ATOMS: atom_id res chain seq x y z
N MET A 1 -30.36 -44.11 -4.82
CA MET A 1 -30.45 -42.64 -4.89
C MET A 1 -31.91 -42.27 -5.09
N ASN A 2 -32.53 -41.54 -4.14
CA ASN A 2 -33.98 -41.32 -4.13
C ASN A 2 -34.34 -40.19 -5.10
N ARG A 3 -35.35 -40.39 -5.97
CA ARG A 3 -35.79 -39.40 -6.98
C ARG A 3 -36.09 -38.03 -6.36
N LYS A 4 -36.59 -38.02 -5.12
CA LYS A 4 -36.87 -36.81 -4.33
C LYS A 4 -35.62 -35.99 -4.01
N THR A 5 -34.50 -36.66 -3.72
CA THR A 5 -33.21 -36.02 -3.41
C THR A 5 -32.60 -35.39 -4.65
N ILE A 6 -32.73 -36.03 -5.82
CA ILE A 6 -32.25 -35.50 -7.09
C ILE A 6 -33.00 -34.23 -7.46
N ILE A 7 -34.33 -34.23 -7.33
CA ILE A 7 -35.16 -33.05 -7.62
C ILE A 7 -34.77 -31.87 -6.72
N LEU A 8 -34.54 -32.13 -5.42
CA LEU A 8 -34.13 -31.10 -4.46
C LEU A 8 -32.72 -30.54 -4.75
N CYS A 9 -31.78 -31.38 -5.17
CA CYS A 9 -30.46 -30.90 -5.58
C CYS A 9 -30.53 -30.04 -6.85
N ILE A 10 -31.33 -30.44 -7.84
CA ILE A 10 -31.50 -29.66 -9.08
C ILE A 10 -32.16 -28.31 -8.80
N SER A 11 -33.16 -28.26 -7.91
CA SER A 11 -33.81 -26.99 -7.55
C SER A 11 -32.86 -26.04 -6.84
N ILE A 12 -32.02 -26.55 -5.91
CA ILE A 12 -31.03 -25.71 -5.22
C ILE A 12 -29.99 -25.17 -6.21
N LEU A 13 -29.52 -26.02 -7.12
CA LEU A 13 -28.54 -25.62 -8.14
C LEU A 13 -29.11 -24.54 -9.07
N ALA A 14 -30.38 -24.63 -9.45
CA ALA A 14 -31.05 -23.64 -10.28
C ALA A 14 -31.19 -22.28 -9.56
N VAL A 15 -31.53 -22.29 -8.27
CA VAL A 15 -31.61 -21.06 -7.45
C VAL A 15 -30.23 -20.41 -7.31
N LEU A 16 -29.19 -21.21 -7.07
CA LEU A 16 -27.81 -20.74 -6.99
C LEU A 16 -27.34 -20.10 -8.30
N ALA A 17 -27.65 -20.74 -9.44
CA ALA A 17 -27.34 -20.20 -10.76
C ALA A 17 -28.04 -18.86 -11.01
N LEU A 18 -29.34 -18.74 -10.66
CA LEU A 18 -30.08 -17.49 -10.78
C LEU A 18 -29.54 -16.39 -9.87
N ALA A 19 -29.12 -16.72 -8.65
CA ALA A 19 -28.50 -15.77 -7.73
C ALA A 19 -27.16 -15.24 -8.26
N VAL A 20 -26.33 -16.11 -8.84
CA VAL A 20 -25.07 -15.71 -9.48
C VAL A 20 -25.33 -14.80 -10.68
N VAL A 21 -26.27 -15.17 -11.56
CA VAL A 21 -26.64 -14.33 -12.71
C VAL A 21 -27.17 -12.97 -12.24
N GLY A 22 -28.03 -12.94 -11.23
CA GLY A 22 -28.54 -11.69 -10.65
C GLY A 22 -27.42 -10.83 -10.06
N ALA A 23 -26.46 -11.43 -9.35
CA ALA A 23 -25.30 -10.72 -8.81
C ALA A 23 -24.41 -10.16 -9.92
N VAL A 24 -24.15 -10.93 -10.98
CA VAL A 24 -23.37 -10.49 -12.15
C VAL A 24 -24.08 -9.35 -12.87
N VAL A 25 -25.38 -9.47 -13.14
CA VAL A 25 -26.16 -8.38 -13.76
C VAL A 25 -26.19 -7.15 -12.86
N SER A 26 -26.31 -7.31 -11.54
CA SER A 26 -26.22 -6.18 -10.60
C SER A 26 -24.85 -5.52 -10.57
N LEU A 27 -23.77 -6.28 -10.79
CA LEU A 27 -22.39 -5.79 -10.83
C LEU A 27 -22.06 -5.09 -12.16
N TYR A 28 -22.64 -5.55 -13.26
CA TYR A 28 -22.38 -5.04 -14.61
C TYR A 28 -23.51 -4.17 -15.17
N SER A 29 -24.60 -3.98 -14.44
CA SER A 29 -25.60 -2.96 -14.76
C SER A 29 -24.93 -1.63 -14.47
N GLU A 30 -24.32 -1.04 -15.50
CA GLU A 30 -23.97 0.36 -15.54
C GLU A 30 -25.17 1.16 -15.03
N SER A 31 -25.04 1.71 -13.83
CA SER A 31 -25.86 2.83 -13.44
C SER A 31 -25.38 4.00 -14.27
N ASP A 32 -26.19 4.45 -15.24
CA ASP A 32 -25.97 5.62 -16.12
C ASP A 32 -25.80 6.97 -15.37
N ASP A 33 -25.60 6.94 -14.06
CA ASP A 33 -25.29 8.08 -13.21
C ASP A 33 -23.76 8.20 -12.96
N VAL A 34 -22.95 7.77 -13.92
CA VAL A 34 -21.52 8.07 -13.92
C VAL A 34 -21.37 9.52 -14.38
N GLN A 35 -21.36 10.46 -13.43
CA GLN A 35 -20.64 11.70 -13.66
C GLN A 35 -19.22 11.31 -14.07
N GLU A 36 -18.85 11.53 -15.33
CA GLU A 36 -17.47 11.46 -15.80
C GLU A 36 -16.67 12.48 -14.98
N LEU A 37 -16.20 12.03 -13.81
CA LEU A 37 -15.24 12.76 -13.01
C LEU A 37 -14.00 12.89 -13.87
N THR A 38 -13.60 14.13 -14.11
CA THR A 38 -12.34 14.41 -14.77
C THR A 38 -11.21 13.76 -13.97
N THR A 39 -10.12 13.37 -14.66
CA THR A 39 -8.96 12.76 -13.99
C THR A 39 -8.43 13.63 -12.84
N GLU A 40 -8.56 14.94 -12.96
CA GLU A 40 -8.18 15.91 -11.94
C GLU A 40 -9.07 15.83 -10.69
N GLU A 41 -10.39 15.70 -10.86
CA GLU A 41 -11.32 15.56 -9.73
C GLU A 41 -11.14 14.21 -9.00
N VAL A 42 -10.81 13.15 -9.74
CA VAL A 42 -10.48 11.85 -9.15
C VAL A 42 -9.18 11.95 -8.34
N CYS A 43 -8.15 12.56 -8.90
CA CYS A 43 -6.89 12.79 -8.20
C CYS A 43 -7.08 13.67 -6.96
N HIS A 44 -7.89 14.72 -7.05
CA HIS A 44 -8.21 15.60 -5.92
C HIS A 44 -8.91 14.83 -4.80
N LYS A 45 -9.99 14.09 -5.11
CA LYS A 45 -10.71 13.28 -4.11
C LYS A 45 -9.83 12.17 -3.52
N ALA A 46 -8.96 11.57 -4.33
CA ALA A 46 -8.01 10.56 -3.87
C ALA A 46 -6.97 11.16 -2.92
N SER A 47 -6.43 12.34 -3.25
CA SER A 47 -5.49 13.10 -2.44
C SER A 47 -6.10 13.57 -1.11
N GLU A 48 -7.36 14.03 -1.12
CA GLU A 48 -8.08 14.36 0.11
C GLU A 48 -8.26 13.16 1.04
N ARG A 49 -8.53 11.99 0.46
CA ARG A 49 -8.73 10.75 1.23
C ARG A 49 -7.42 10.12 1.69
N HIS A 50 -6.37 10.25 0.89
CA HIS A 50 -5.04 9.68 1.11
C HIS A 50 -3.96 10.73 0.82
N PRO A 51 -3.67 11.61 1.78
CA PRO A 51 -2.70 12.69 1.59
C PRO A 51 -1.32 12.20 1.17
N LEU A 52 -0.94 10.98 1.60
CA LEU A 52 0.33 10.36 1.21
C LEU A 52 0.50 10.14 -0.29
N LEU A 53 -0.59 10.12 -1.07
CA LEU A 53 -0.51 10.02 -2.54
C LEU A 53 0.29 11.17 -3.15
N ASN A 54 0.27 12.36 -2.55
CA ASN A 54 1.03 13.50 -3.05
C ASN A 54 2.55 13.36 -2.87
N ALA A 55 3.00 12.37 -2.09
CA ALA A 55 4.41 12.05 -1.94
C ALA A 55 4.89 10.98 -2.95
N VAL A 56 3.97 10.38 -3.71
CA VAL A 56 4.27 9.32 -4.68
C VAL A 56 4.65 9.95 -6.02
N PRO A 57 5.86 9.66 -6.56
CA PRO A 57 6.24 10.16 -7.87
C PRO A 57 5.27 9.71 -8.97
N SER A 58 5.06 10.58 -9.97
CA SER A 58 4.06 10.40 -11.03
C SER A 58 4.32 9.22 -11.99
N ASP A 59 5.52 8.63 -11.97
CA ASP A 59 5.89 7.46 -12.77
C ASP A 59 5.52 6.11 -12.11
N ALA A 60 4.75 6.15 -11.02
CA ALA A 60 4.23 4.96 -10.37
C ALA A 60 3.29 4.17 -11.32
N ALA A 61 3.65 2.92 -11.59
CA ALA A 61 2.82 1.99 -12.37
C ALA A 61 1.66 1.41 -11.55
N MET A 62 1.81 1.37 -10.23
CA MET A 62 0.81 0.87 -9.29
C MET A 62 0.96 1.58 -7.95
N VAL A 63 -0.16 1.87 -7.29
CA VAL A 63 -0.19 2.48 -5.95
C VAL A 63 -1.19 1.73 -5.07
N LEU A 64 -0.81 1.50 -3.81
CA LEU A 64 -1.61 0.89 -2.77
C LEU A 64 -1.55 1.78 -1.52
N CYS A 65 -2.70 2.30 -1.11
CA CYS A 65 -2.84 3.04 0.14
C CYS A 65 -3.29 2.11 1.27
N SER A 66 -2.68 2.27 2.44
CA SER A 66 -3.07 1.58 3.67
C SER A 66 -3.19 2.59 4.80
N GLU A 67 -4.32 2.57 5.49
CA GLU A 67 -4.56 3.43 6.67
C GLU A 67 -3.64 3.07 7.84
N THR A 68 -3.07 1.87 7.84
CA THR A 68 -2.16 1.42 8.90
C THR A 68 -0.93 0.71 8.34
N LEU A 69 0.24 0.98 8.92
CA LEU A 69 1.50 0.30 8.63
C LEU A 69 1.34 -1.21 8.81
N ARG A 70 0.67 -1.64 9.89
CA ARG A 70 0.42 -3.05 10.15
C ARG A 70 -0.39 -3.71 9.04
N GLY A 71 -1.45 -3.04 8.55
CA GLY A 71 -2.26 -3.53 7.45
C GLY A 71 -1.44 -3.65 6.16
N GLY A 72 -0.68 -2.61 5.82
CA GLY A 72 0.15 -2.58 4.61
C GLY A 72 1.22 -3.68 4.61
N VAL A 73 1.96 -3.83 5.71
CA VAL A 73 2.95 -4.91 5.87
C VAL A 73 2.30 -6.29 5.78
N SER A 74 1.10 -6.48 6.35
CA SER A 74 0.38 -7.74 6.25
C SER A 74 -0.02 -8.07 4.81
N CYS A 75 -0.49 -7.09 4.03
CA CYS A 75 -0.82 -7.27 2.63
C CYS A 75 0.39 -7.63 1.77
N MET A 76 1.56 -7.03 2.06
CA MET A 76 2.79 -7.30 1.32
C MET A 76 3.39 -8.68 1.61
N MET A 77 3.23 -9.16 2.85
CA MET A 77 3.71 -10.46 3.29
C MET A 77 2.76 -11.61 2.92
N ASP A 78 1.53 -11.30 2.48
CA ASP A 78 0.58 -12.31 2.05
C ASP A 78 1.00 -12.93 0.72
N SER A 79 1.62 -14.11 0.80
CA SER A 79 2.08 -14.89 -0.36
C SER A 79 0.93 -15.40 -1.24
N THR A 80 -0.33 -15.29 -0.80
CA THR A 80 -1.50 -15.63 -1.61
C THR A 80 -2.03 -14.45 -2.42
N GLY A 81 -1.60 -13.23 -2.09
CA GLY A 81 -1.94 -12.00 -2.80
C GLY A 81 -1.01 -11.72 -3.99
N LEU A 82 -1.53 -10.91 -4.93
CA LEU A 82 -0.77 -10.35 -6.06
C LEU A 82 0.55 -9.72 -5.59
N PHE A 83 0.50 -8.94 -4.50
CA PHE A 83 1.66 -8.28 -3.95
C PHE A 83 2.69 -9.28 -3.42
N GLY A 84 2.32 -10.27 -2.61
CA GLY A 84 3.28 -11.28 -2.14
C GLY A 84 3.97 -12.06 -3.27
N THR A 85 3.28 -12.22 -4.42
CA THR A 85 3.86 -12.80 -5.63
C THR A 85 4.86 -11.84 -6.30
N PHE A 86 4.52 -10.55 -6.42
CA PHE A 86 5.45 -9.52 -6.92
C PHE A 86 6.71 -9.41 -6.07
N PHE A 87 6.58 -9.36 -4.74
CA PHE A 87 7.69 -9.23 -3.81
C PHE A 87 8.48 -10.53 -3.59
N SER A 88 8.00 -11.67 -4.09
CA SER A 88 8.73 -12.95 -4.04
C SER A 88 9.45 -13.30 -5.35
N GLY A 89 9.08 -12.68 -6.48
CA GLY A 89 9.57 -13.04 -7.82
C GLY A 89 10.68 -12.15 -8.42
N THR A 90 10.82 -10.88 -7.99
CA THR A 90 11.83 -9.95 -8.55
C THR A 90 13.10 -9.96 -7.69
N GLY A 91 14.21 -10.46 -8.23
CA GLY A 91 15.47 -10.78 -7.54
C GLY A 91 16.26 -9.63 -6.87
N LYS A 92 15.64 -8.51 -6.51
CA LYS A 92 16.23 -7.43 -5.69
C LYS A 92 15.74 -7.55 -4.24
N SER A 93 16.27 -8.57 -3.59
CA SER A 93 15.73 -9.26 -2.40
C SER A 93 16.01 -8.59 -1.04
N SER A 94 16.20 -7.27 -0.93
CA SER A 94 16.35 -6.62 0.41
C SER A 94 15.01 -6.36 1.09
N LEU A 95 13.94 -6.15 0.32
CA LEU A 95 12.63 -5.79 0.89
C LEU A 95 11.91 -6.99 1.54
N LYS A 96 12.02 -8.18 0.98
CA LYS A 96 11.41 -9.39 1.57
C LYS A 96 11.92 -9.69 2.99
N PRO A 97 13.24 -9.79 3.24
CA PRO A 97 13.75 -9.99 4.59
C PRO A 97 13.39 -8.80 5.50
N PHE A 98 13.49 -7.56 5.01
CA PHE A 98 13.05 -6.37 5.74
C PHE A 98 11.60 -6.48 6.23
N PHE A 99 10.64 -6.74 5.34
CA PHE A 99 9.22 -6.86 5.72
C PHE A 99 8.94 -8.05 6.63
N SER A 100 9.68 -9.14 6.47
CA SER A 100 9.56 -10.28 7.38
C SER A 100 9.95 -9.90 8.81
N LYS A 101 11.01 -9.09 8.97
CA LYS A 101 11.48 -8.61 10.27
C LYS A 101 10.58 -7.51 10.83
N VAL A 102 10.17 -6.54 10.02
CA VAL A 102 9.19 -5.51 10.41
C VAL A 102 7.86 -6.14 10.85
N SER A 103 7.40 -7.20 10.19
CA SER A 103 6.22 -7.97 10.62
C SER A 103 6.41 -8.60 12.00
N SER A 104 7.61 -9.12 12.29
CA SER A 104 7.95 -9.65 13.63
C SER A 104 7.94 -8.53 14.67
N MET A 105 8.59 -7.40 14.40
CA MET A 105 8.64 -6.24 15.28
C MET A 105 7.25 -5.65 15.58
N LEU A 106 6.33 -5.68 14.60
CA LEU A 106 4.93 -5.30 14.78
C LEU A 106 4.18 -6.27 15.70
N LYS A 107 4.46 -7.58 15.63
CA LYS A 107 3.86 -8.60 16.50
C LYS A 107 4.42 -8.54 17.92
N GLU A 108 5.72 -8.28 18.05
CA GLU A 108 6.44 -8.16 19.32
C GLU A 108 6.17 -6.81 20.02
N GLY A 109 5.54 -5.86 19.32
CA GLY A 109 5.12 -4.57 19.88
C GLY A 109 6.19 -3.48 19.86
N GLU A 110 7.34 -3.73 19.23
CA GLU A 110 8.45 -2.77 19.10
C GLU A 110 8.08 -1.53 18.28
N LEU A 111 7.14 -1.68 17.35
CA LEU A 111 6.66 -0.62 16.46
C LEU A 111 5.27 -0.10 16.86
N ASN A 112 4.85 -0.31 18.11
CA ASN A 112 3.51 0.04 18.58
C ASN A 112 3.13 1.52 18.41
N SER A 113 4.10 2.44 18.47
CA SER A 113 3.83 3.87 18.30
C SER A 113 3.56 4.28 16.85
N ILE A 114 3.94 3.45 15.87
CA ILE A 114 3.78 3.72 14.43
C ILE A 114 2.94 2.64 13.71
N LYS A 115 2.41 1.64 14.42
CA LYS A 115 1.65 0.54 13.78
C LYS A 115 0.39 1.00 13.05
N ASN A 116 -0.20 2.11 13.51
CA ASN A 116 -1.40 2.74 12.96
C ASN A 116 -1.07 3.93 12.04
N SER A 117 0.21 4.13 11.72
CA SER A 117 0.63 5.16 10.76
C SER A 117 0.10 4.86 9.38
N GLU A 118 -0.32 5.89 8.65
CA GLU A 118 -0.67 5.77 7.24
C GLU A 118 0.56 5.34 6.43
N MET A 119 0.35 4.52 5.41
CA MET A 119 1.38 4.00 4.54
C MET A 119 0.87 3.99 3.11
N VAL A 120 1.71 4.39 2.16
CA VAL A 120 1.50 4.15 0.74
C VAL A 120 2.64 3.32 0.19
N LEU A 121 2.30 2.37 -0.67
CA LEU A 121 3.23 1.58 -1.46
C LEU A 121 3.01 1.96 -2.93
N SER A 122 4.07 2.33 -3.63
CA SER A 122 4.07 2.50 -5.07
C SER A 122 5.09 1.57 -5.72
N VAL A 123 4.82 1.16 -6.96
CA VAL A 123 5.75 0.36 -7.75
C VAL A 123 6.10 1.14 -9.00
N HIS A 124 7.40 1.31 -9.24
CA HIS A 124 7.94 2.10 -10.33
C HIS A 124 8.69 1.20 -11.30
N TYR A 125 8.61 1.50 -12.60
CA TYR A 125 9.32 0.75 -13.63
C TYR A 125 10.59 1.48 -14.04
N SER A 126 11.74 0.92 -13.69
CA SER A 126 13.06 1.44 -14.09
C SER A 126 13.91 0.32 -14.71
N GLY A 127 13.32 -0.40 -15.66
CA GLY A 127 13.86 -1.65 -16.22
C GLY A 127 13.59 -2.90 -15.37
N ASP A 128 13.02 -2.71 -14.17
CA ASP A 128 12.53 -3.73 -13.25
C ASP A 128 11.43 -3.08 -12.38
N LEU A 129 10.58 -3.89 -11.73
CA LEU A 129 9.56 -3.39 -10.80
C LEU A 129 10.21 -3.10 -9.45
N VAL A 130 10.30 -1.82 -9.10
CA VAL A 130 10.94 -1.36 -7.87
C VAL A 130 9.90 -0.76 -6.92
N PRO A 131 9.75 -1.32 -5.71
CA PRO A 131 8.82 -0.79 -4.72
C PRO A 131 9.38 0.46 -4.03
N LEU A 132 8.53 1.44 -3.78
CA LEU A 132 8.74 2.58 -2.89
C LEU A 132 7.65 2.56 -1.83
N ILE A 133 8.05 2.62 -0.57
CA ILE A 133 7.14 2.72 0.56
C ILE A 133 7.31 4.09 1.19
N ILE A 134 6.21 4.77 1.46
CA ILE A 134 6.19 6.03 2.20
C ILE A 134 5.26 5.85 3.40
N ILE A 135 5.75 6.20 4.57
CA ILE A 135 5.04 6.08 5.85
C ILE A 135 4.92 7.47 6.45
N ASP A 136 3.77 7.77 7.06
CA ASP A 136 3.62 8.89 7.98
C ASP A 136 3.80 8.43 9.43
N PRO A 137 5.03 8.43 9.99
CA PRO A 137 5.27 8.05 11.37
C PRO A 137 4.67 9.06 12.37
N GLY A 138 4.08 10.17 11.90
CA GLY A 138 3.70 11.29 12.72
C GLY A 138 4.93 12.05 13.20
N ARG A 139 5.00 12.30 14.52
CA ARG A 139 6.13 13.04 15.10
C ARG A 139 7.35 12.12 15.21
N VAL A 140 8.40 12.41 14.46
CA VAL A 140 9.70 11.76 14.62
C VAL A 140 10.34 12.26 15.91
N PRO A 141 10.56 11.40 16.91
CA PRO A 141 11.12 11.84 18.18
C PRO A 141 12.65 11.95 18.06
N SER A 142 13.23 12.86 18.84
CA SER A 142 14.67 13.15 18.82
C SER A 142 15.52 12.01 19.38
N ASP A 143 14.90 11.07 20.10
CA ASP A 143 15.55 9.93 20.73
C ASP A 143 15.71 8.78 19.74
N SER A 144 16.95 8.31 19.56
CA SER A 144 17.29 7.22 18.63
C SER A 144 16.76 5.83 19.07
N THR A 145 15.94 5.76 20.11
CA THR A 145 15.31 4.54 20.65
C THR A 145 13.83 4.42 20.28
N GLY A 146 13.27 5.42 19.61
CA GLY A 146 11.88 5.41 19.14
C GLY A 146 11.62 4.34 18.05
N ALA A 147 10.35 4.00 17.83
CA ALA A 147 9.97 3.01 16.82
C ALA A 147 10.42 3.37 15.40
N VAL A 148 10.44 4.66 15.05
CA VAL A 148 10.93 5.15 13.75
C VAL A 148 12.41 4.79 13.57
N TRP A 149 13.23 5.00 14.60
CA TRP A 149 14.65 4.67 14.55
C TRP A 149 14.92 3.17 14.55
N ARG A 150 14.09 2.37 15.23
CA ARG A 150 14.14 0.90 15.09
C ARG A 150 13.84 0.45 13.66
N LEU A 151 12.84 1.06 13.02
CA LEU A 151 12.51 0.77 11.62
C LEU A 151 13.65 1.17 10.67
N ILE A 152 14.30 2.31 10.91
CA ILE A 152 15.49 2.75 10.15
C ILE A 152 16.66 1.79 10.35
N ALA A 153 16.96 1.41 11.60
CA ALA A 153 18.02 0.46 11.89
C ALA A 153 17.80 -0.89 11.19
N GLU A 154 16.54 -1.32 11.06
CA GLU A 154 16.19 -2.51 10.30
C GLU A 154 16.27 -2.31 8.77
N ALA A 155 15.98 -1.10 8.28
CA ALA A 155 16.21 -0.77 6.88
C ALA A 155 17.72 -0.85 6.56
N ASP A 156 18.57 -0.29 7.42
CA ASP A 156 20.02 -0.35 7.29
C ASP A 156 20.55 -1.79 7.34
N SER A 157 20.08 -2.59 8.31
CA SER A 157 20.48 -4.00 8.45
C SER A 157 20.10 -4.84 7.23
N SER A 158 18.97 -4.51 6.59
CA SER A 158 18.45 -5.18 5.41
C SER A 158 18.94 -4.57 4.08
N SER A 159 19.81 -3.55 4.08
CA SER A 159 20.23 -2.83 2.88
C SER A 159 19.06 -2.21 2.09
N VAL A 160 18.08 -1.65 2.79
CA VAL A 160 16.97 -0.87 2.26
C VAL A 160 17.32 0.61 2.42
N CYS A 161 17.35 1.34 1.31
CA CYS A 161 17.58 2.77 1.30
C CYS A 161 16.40 3.49 1.96
N HIS A 162 16.69 4.55 2.71
CA HIS A 162 15.69 5.32 3.41
C HIS A 162 15.97 6.83 3.34
N ALA A 163 14.94 7.66 3.41
CA ALA A 163 15.06 9.11 3.56
C ALA A 163 13.86 9.70 4.26
N PHE A 164 14.08 10.77 5.03
CA PHE A 164 12.98 11.60 5.52
C PHE A 164 12.55 12.58 4.43
N LEU A 165 11.26 12.57 4.12
CA LEU A 165 10.63 13.54 3.23
C LEU A 165 9.96 14.60 4.12
N SER A 166 10.32 15.85 3.94
CA SER A 166 9.64 16.97 4.58
C SER A 166 9.34 17.98 3.51
N ASP A 167 8.07 18.33 3.38
CA ASP A 167 7.68 19.51 2.63
C ASP A 167 7.83 20.74 3.55
N THR A 168 8.44 21.79 3.02
CA THR A 168 8.63 23.07 3.71
C THR A 168 7.61 24.13 3.28
N GLU A 169 6.82 23.84 2.25
CA GLU A 169 5.81 24.74 1.71
C GLU A 169 4.63 24.90 2.67
N LYS A 170 4.11 26.14 2.75
CA LYS A 170 3.05 26.49 3.70
C LYS A 170 1.68 25.94 3.29
N ASP A 171 1.48 25.76 1.97
CA ASP A 171 0.23 25.31 1.36
C ASP A 171 0.35 23.88 0.78
N SER A 172 1.35 23.11 1.24
CA SER A 172 1.56 21.75 0.81
C SER A 172 0.34 20.85 1.08
N PRO A 173 -0.09 20.01 0.12
CA PRO A 173 -1.14 19.02 0.35
C PRO A 173 -0.71 17.94 1.36
N LEU A 174 0.59 17.81 1.64
CA LEU A 174 1.14 16.95 2.71
C LEU A 174 1.17 17.66 4.07
N GLY A 175 0.99 18.98 4.11
CA GLY A 175 1.14 19.80 5.31
C GLY A 175 2.55 19.69 5.91
N ARG A 176 2.69 20.02 7.21
CA ARG A 176 3.97 19.93 7.95
C ARG A 176 4.27 18.51 8.43
N ARG A 177 4.05 17.50 7.59
CA ARG A 177 4.33 16.10 7.92
C ARG A 177 5.80 15.77 7.62
N THR A 178 6.39 14.92 8.45
CA THR A 178 7.69 14.30 8.18
C THR A 178 7.44 12.85 7.83
N LEU A 179 7.62 12.52 6.55
CA LEU A 179 7.39 11.19 6.02
C LEU A 179 8.71 10.40 6.01
N LEU A 180 8.60 9.08 6.03
CA LEU A 180 9.73 8.18 5.85
C LEU A 180 9.55 7.40 4.54
N ALA A 181 10.47 7.60 3.60
CA ALA A 181 10.56 6.84 2.36
C ALA A 181 11.52 5.66 2.52
N LEU A 182 11.17 4.51 1.95
CA LEU A 182 11.91 3.24 2.01
C LEU A 182 11.87 2.56 0.63
N SER A 183 13.01 2.13 0.11
CA SER A 183 13.08 1.35 -1.13
C SER A 183 14.38 0.56 -1.22
N ALA A 184 14.40 -0.51 -2.02
CA ALA A 184 15.63 -1.18 -2.43
C ALA A 184 16.49 -0.33 -3.40
N SER A 185 15.98 0.82 -3.85
CA SER A 185 16.63 1.70 -4.83
C SER A 185 16.83 3.11 -4.25
N GLU A 186 18.09 3.50 -4.08
CA GLU A 186 18.44 4.86 -3.67
C GLU A 186 17.94 5.90 -4.66
N THR A 187 18.02 5.62 -5.97
CA THR A 187 17.54 6.53 -7.02
C THR A 187 16.05 6.82 -6.88
N LEU A 188 15.27 5.83 -6.45
CA LEU A 188 13.83 5.99 -6.25
C LEU A 188 13.51 6.79 -4.99
N VAL A 189 14.22 6.53 -3.88
CA VAL A 189 14.12 7.35 -2.65
C VAL A 189 14.48 8.81 -2.94
N LYS A 190 15.57 9.06 -3.69
CA LYS A 190 15.97 10.41 -4.11
C LYS A 190 14.98 11.04 -5.08
N SER A 191 14.31 10.25 -5.92
CA SER A 191 13.24 10.74 -6.77
C SER A 191 12.06 11.24 -5.94
N ALA A 192 11.62 10.47 -4.95
CA ALA A 192 10.56 10.87 -4.01
C ALA A 192 10.95 12.12 -3.20
N GLU A 193 12.20 12.20 -2.72
CA GLU A 193 12.72 13.41 -2.03
C GLU A 193 12.66 14.66 -2.92
N ARG A 194 12.96 14.53 -4.21
CA ARG A 194 12.84 15.65 -5.15
C ARG A 194 11.38 16.00 -5.46
N HIS A 195 10.53 14.99 -5.59
CA HIS A 195 9.10 15.17 -5.87
C HIS A 195 8.37 15.92 -4.75
N VAL A 196 8.68 15.63 -3.49
CA VAL A 196 8.08 16.34 -2.35
C VAL A 196 8.62 17.76 -2.18
N ARG A 197 9.79 18.08 -2.76
CA ARG A 197 10.39 19.42 -2.70
C ARG A 197 10.04 20.32 -3.89
N SER A 198 9.46 19.77 -4.94
CA SER A 198 9.17 20.46 -6.20
C SER A 198 7.79 21.07 -6.19
#